data_AF-A0A4Q5R669-F1
#
_entry.id   AF-A0A4Q5R669-F1
#
_cell.length_a   1.000
_cell.length_b   1.000
_cell.length_c   1.000
_cell.angle_alpha   90.00
_cell.angle_beta   90.00
_cell.angle_gamma   90.00
#
_symmetry.space_group_name_H-M   'P 1'
#
loop_
_entity.id
_entity.type
_entity.pdbx_description
1 polymer ?
#
loop_
_entity_poly.entity_id
_entity_poly.type
_entity_poly.pdbx_seq_one_letter_code
_entity_poly.pdbx_strand_id
1 'polypeptide(L)'
;MTLLKRIPWLITCLLVFSSPASFSQRSYSASSVLATGNWYRLAINEPGVYRIDLPYLNKSGINTANLSTNSFRLFGNGGGMLAEDPFTSPADDLVENAVFIEDGGDGFINGNDYILFYANGPHRWITDPTTRRFSHVRSLYSDESYYYFSFGGTGKRIPASINTATPNVEISAFDDHYFHELDTVNFLSSGKQWFGEEFSNSPGKSLSRTFNISFPNILQVPGSISTNLLARSFNTGSRFSVRLNNQLLGQVDLPAVGNGIYEAFAKIQRTELAFTAGNPALSLTLEYTPGSINSQGWLDWFEISVRRELSI
;
A
#
# COMPACT_ATOMS: atom_id res chain seq x y z
N MET A 1 76.16 52.91 -3.86
CA MET A 1 75.69 52.35 -2.58
C MET A 1 74.52 53.21 -2.10
N THR A 2 73.31 52.88 -2.55
CA THR A 2 72.25 52.20 -1.76
C THR A 2 71.50 53.13 -0.82
N LEU A 3 70.43 53.75 -1.33
CA LEU A 3 69.31 54.25 -0.53
C LEU A 3 68.06 53.48 -0.98
N LEU A 4 67.74 52.43 -0.24
CA LEU A 4 66.51 51.64 -0.36
C LEU A 4 65.31 52.53 0.00
N LYS A 5 64.45 52.84 -0.99
CA LYS A 5 63.11 53.36 -0.75
C LYS A 5 62.19 52.19 -0.37
N ARG A 6 61.63 52.23 0.83
CA ARG A 6 60.63 51.29 1.34
C ARG A 6 59.31 51.48 0.58
N ILE A 7 58.84 50.41 -0.06
CA ILE A 7 57.48 50.30 -0.64
C ILE A 7 56.62 49.59 0.40
N PRO A 8 55.52 50.19 0.90
CA PRO A 8 54.59 49.44 1.73
C PRO A 8 53.72 48.58 0.81
N TRP A 9 53.83 47.27 0.96
CA TRP A 9 52.92 46.31 0.34
C TRP A 9 51.56 46.40 1.07
N LEU A 10 50.56 46.97 0.40
CA LEU A 10 49.17 46.81 0.81
C LEU A 10 48.75 45.38 0.42
N ILE A 11 48.66 44.49 1.42
CA ILE A 11 47.99 43.19 1.25
C ILE A 11 46.51 43.45 1.43
N THR A 12 45.79 43.54 0.31
CA THR A 12 44.33 43.57 0.30
C THR A 12 43.82 42.15 0.56
N CYS A 13 43.49 41.83 1.81
CA CYS A 13 42.77 40.60 2.15
C CYS A 13 41.35 40.69 1.58
N LEU A 14 41.12 40.06 0.43
CA LEU A 14 39.78 39.83 -0.10
C LEU A 14 39.08 38.78 0.78
N LEU A 15 38.27 39.21 1.74
CA LEU A 15 37.36 38.34 2.47
C LEU A 15 36.27 37.89 1.50
N VAL A 16 36.47 36.74 0.87
CA VAL A 16 35.39 36.01 0.19
C VAL A 16 34.44 35.54 1.29
N PHE A 17 33.36 36.28 1.50
CA PHE A 17 32.20 35.78 2.25
C PHE A 17 31.60 34.62 1.45
N SER A 18 32.09 33.41 1.69
CA SER A 18 31.35 32.19 1.39
C SER A 18 30.16 32.17 2.34
N SER A 19 29.04 32.76 1.93
CA SER A 19 27.76 32.52 2.59
C SER A 19 27.59 31.00 2.61
N PRO A 20 27.50 30.34 3.77
CA PRO A 20 27.15 28.93 3.78
C PRO A 20 25.82 28.85 3.04
N ALA A 21 25.76 28.04 1.98
CA ALA A 21 24.51 27.75 1.31
C ALA A 21 23.55 27.27 2.41
N SER A 22 22.59 28.12 2.75
CA SER A 22 21.52 27.76 3.66
C SER A 22 20.65 26.82 2.85
N PHE A 23 20.97 25.53 2.90
CA PHE A 23 20.09 24.50 2.38
C PHE A 23 18.81 24.59 3.22
N SER A 24 17.74 25.12 2.64
CA SER A 24 16.42 24.98 3.24
C SER A 24 16.17 23.49 3.42
N GLN A 25 15.79 23.08 4.62
CA GLN A 25 15.52 21.68 4.95
C GLN A 25 14.35 21.12 4.11
N ARG A 26 13.55 21.98 3.47
CA ARG A 26 12.48 21.62 2.52
C ARG A 26 12.38 22.63 1.37
N SER A 27 12.10 22.13 0.17
CA SER A 27 11.75 22.92 -1.00
C SER A 27 10.23 22.97 -1.12
N TYR A 28 9.68 24.18 -1.22
CA TYR A 28 8.24 24.40 -1.36
C TYR A 28 7.91 24.87 -2.78
N SER A 29 6.78 24.42 -3.32
CA SER A 29 6.18 24.94 -4.54
C SER A 29 5.73 26.38 -4.31
N ALA A 30 5.93 27.24 -5.31
CA ALA A 30 5.54 28.66 -5.22
C ALA A 30 4.01 28.86 -5.09
N SER A 31 3.22 27.91 -5.61
CA SER A 31 1.76 27.87 -5.51
C SER A 31 1.29 26.43 -5.71
N SER A 32 0.15 26.06 -5.12
CA SER A 32 -0.46 24.74 -5.37
C SER A 32 -0.97 24.62 -6.80
N VAL A 33 -0.84 23.43 -7.40
CA VAL A 33 -1.48 23.07 -8.67
C VAL A 33 -3.00 23.22 -8.60
N LEU A 34 -3.59 23.04 -7.41
CA LEU A 34 -5.03 23.20 -7.18
C LEU A 34 -5.49 24.66 -7.07
N ALA A 35 -4.56 25.63 -7.06
CA ALA A 35 -4.89 27.04 -6.85
C ALA A 35 -5.70 27.66 -7.99
N THR A 36 -5.63 27.07 -9.19
CA THR A 36 -6.37 27.55 -10.37
C THR A 36 -6.99 26.37 -11.14
N GLY A 37 -8.07 26.66 -11.88
CA GLY A 37 -8.78 25.67 -12.69
C GLY A 37 -9.89 24.93 -11.95
N ASN A 38 -10.63 24.12 -12.70
CA ASN A 38 -11.69 23.27 -12.18
C ASN A 38 -11.14 21.87 -11.93
N TRP A 39 -11.32 21.37 -10.71
CA TRP A 39 -10.76 20.11 -10.25
C TRP A 39 -11.85 19.13 -9.84
N TYR A 40 -11.66 17.88 -10.21
CA TYR A 40 -12.54 16.77 -9.86
C TYR A 40 -11.76 15.77 -9.03
N ARG A 41 -12.37 15.30 -7.94
CA ARG A 41 -11.75 14.35 -7.00
C ARG A 41 -12.21 12.93 -7.30
N LEU A 42 -11.25 12.02 -7.35
CA LEU A 42 -11.42 10.57 -7.47
C LEU A 42 -11.04 9.93 -6.13
N ALA A 43 -11.93 9.13 -5.55
CA ALA A 43 -11.65 8.29 -4.40
C ALA A 43 -11.40 6.86 -4.87
N ILE A 44 -10.30 6.27 -4.43
CA ILE A 44 -9.79 4.97 -4.88
C ILE A 44 -9.53 4.09 -3.66
N ASN A 45 -10.19 2.94 -3.59
CA ASN A 45 -10.13 2.01 -2.47
C ASN A 45 -9.13 0.86 -2.66
N GLU A 46 -8.74 0.55 -3.91
CA GLU A 46 -7.88 -0.59 -4.23
C GLU A 46 -6.73 -0.18 -5.17
N PRO A 47 -5.57 -0.88 -5.12
CA PRO A 47 -4.54 -0.72 -6.14
C PRO A 47 -5.01 -1.30 -7.48
N GLY A 48 -4.68 -0.64 -8.59
CA GLY A 48 -5.00 -1.20 -9.91
C GLY A 48 -4.95 -0.18 -11.04
N VAL A 49 -5.25 -0.68 -12.25
CA VAL A 49 -5.48 0.17 -13.42
C VAL A 49 -6.94 0.58 -13.46
N TYR A 50 -7.18 1.88 -13.38
CA TYR A 50 -8.50 2.48 -13.40
C TYR A 50 -8.84 3.02 -14.79
N ARG A 51 -10.09 2.83 -15.20
CA ARG A 51 -10.64 3.34 -16.45
C ARG A 51 -11.59 4.50 -16.17
N ILE A 52 -11.33 5.66 -16.78
CA ILE A 52 -12.23 6.80 -16.83
C ILE A 52 -12.76 6.89 -18.25
N ASP A 53 -14.07 6.73 -18.42
CA ASP A 53 -14.74 6.80 -19.71
C ASP A 53 -15.73 7.97 -19.77
N LEU A 54 -16.28 8.24 -20.96
CA LEU A 54 -17.27 9.29 -21.15
C LEU A 54 -18.49 9.18 -20.24
N PRO A 55 -19.10 8.00 -20.02
CA PRO A 55 -20.19 7.84 -19.06
C PRO A 55 -19.82 8.32 -17.64
N TYR A 56 -18.62 7.99 -17.17
CA TYR A 56 -18.14 8.44 -15.87
C TYR A 56 -18.00 9.98 -15.81
N LEU A 57 -17.38 10.58 -16.84
CA LEU A 57 -17.19 12.04 -16.90
C LEU A 57 -18.52 12.79 -16.92
N ASN A 58 -19.48 12.32 -17.73
CA ASN A 58 -20.83 12.90 -17.80
C ASN A 58 -21.57 12.80 -16.47
N LYS A 59 -21.52 11.64 -15.80
CA LYS A 59 -22.12 11.44 -14.48
C LYS A 59 -21.49 12.33 -13.41
N SER A 60 -20.23 12.71 -13.60
CA SER A 60 -19.49 13.63 -12.72
C SER A 60 -19.79 15.11 -13.00
N GLY A 61 -20.72 15.42 -13.91
CA GLY A 61 -21.14 16.79 -14.24
C GLY A 61 -20.17 17.51 -15.17
N ILE A 62 -19.27 16.80 -15.84
CA ILE A 62 -18.26 17.37 -16.73
C ILE A 62 -18.88 17.55 -18.10
N ASN A 63 -18.74 18.75 -18.69
CA ASN A 63 -19.13 18.96 -20.08
C ASN A 63 -18.18 18.19 -20.99
N THR A 64 -18.67 17.09 -21.59
CA THR A 64 -17.87 16.25 -22.49
C THR A 64 -17.88 16.73 -23.94
N ALA A 65 -18.49 17.88 -24.26
CA ALA A 65 -18.44 18.44 -25.60
C ALA A 65 -17.04 18.99 -25.91
N ASN A 66 -16.39 18.45 -26.94
CA ASN A 66 -15.08 18.87 -27.42
C ASN A 66 -13.95 18.78 -26.37
N LEU A 67 -13.92 17.72 -25.57
CA LEU A 67 -12.81 17.48 -24.65
C LEU A 67 -11.54 17.14 -25.42
N SER A 68 -10.56 18.03 -25.43
CA SER A 68 -9.27 17.74 -26.06
C SER A 68 -8.50 16.67 -25.27
N THR A 69 -8.03 15.64 -25.96
CA THR A 69 -7.18 14.58 -25.39
C THR A 69 -5.98 15.15 -24.66
N ASN A 70 -5.29 16.15 -25.23
CA ASN A 70 -4.08 16.73 -24.65
C ASN A 70 -4.32 17.48 -23.34
N SER A 71 -5.56 17.92 -23.09
CA SER A 71 -5.89 18.75 -21.94
C SER A 71 -6.10 17.98 -20.65
N PHE A 72 -6.33 16.65 -20.70
CA PHE A 72 -6.56 15.86 -19.49
C PHE A 72 -5.28 15.71 -18.67
N ARG A 73 -5.38 16.06 -17.38
CA ARG A 73 -4.29 15.96 -16.40
C ARG A 73 -4.78 15.24 -15.15
N LEU A 74 -3.93 14.39 -14.58
CA LEU A 74 -4.22 13.64 -13.36
C LEU A 74 -3.11 13.88 -12.33
N PHE A 75 -3.51 14.10 -11.08
CA PHE A 75 -2.64 14.49 -9.98
C PHE A 75 -2.92 13.64 -8.75
N GLY A 76 -1.88 13.32 -7.99
CA GLY A 76 -2.01 12.47 -6.81
C GLY A 76 -0.64 11.98 -6.34
N ASN A 77 -0.52 11.78 -5.03
CA ASN A 77 0.74 11.41 -4.39
C ASN A 77 0.81 9.92 -4.03
N GLY A 78 0.02 9.09 -4.71
CA GLY A 78 0.11 7.64 -4.58
C GLY A 78 -0.60 7.04 -3.36
N GLY A 79 -1.39 7.80 -2.61
CA GLY A 79 -2.46 7.27 -1.76
C GLY A 79 -2.10 6.58 -0.44
N GLY A 80 -0.88 6.08 -0.30
CA GLY A 80 -0.47 5.31 0.87
C GLY A 80 -0.29 6.14 2.15
N MET A 81 -0.23 5.44 3.28
CA MET A 81 0.03 6.03 4.58
C MET A 81 1.33 6.85 4.60
N LEU A 82 1.27 8.05 5.17
CA LEU A 82 2.44 8.90 5.35
C LEU A 82 3.46 8.24 6.28
N ALA A 83 4.74 8.39 5.95
CA ALA A 83 5.81 7.90 6.79
C ALA A 83 5.82 8.64 8.15
N GLU A 84 6.00 7.87 9.22
CA GLU A 84 6.18 8.44 10.57
C GLU A 84 7.64 8.86 10.82
N ASP A 85 8.55 8.44 9.95
CA ASP A 85 9.95 8.85 9.98
C ASP A 85 10.08 10.36 9.67
N PRO A 86 10.59 11.18 10.61
CA PRO A 86 10.72 12.62 10.42
C PRO A 86 11.68 13.02 9.28
N PHE A 87 12.54 12.10 8.82
CA PHE A 87 13.48 12.35 7.73
C PHE A 87 12.90 12.03 6.35
N THR A 88 11.73 11.41 6.28
CA THR A 88 11.03 11.21 5.00
C THR A 88 10.27 12.48 4.64
N SER A 89 10.70 13.17 3.57
CA SER A 89 9.98 14.36 3.09
C SER A 89 8.85 13.94 2.14
N PRO A 90 7.57 14.19 2.48
CA PRO A 90 6.49 14.02 1.51
C PRO A 90 6.65 15.03 0.37
N ALA A 91 6.01 14.75 -0.76
CA ALA A 91 5.85 15.73 -1.83
C ALA A 91 5.10 16.95 -1.29
N ASP A 92 5.60 18.15 -1.57
CA ASP A 92 5.03 19.39 -1.06
C ASP A 92 3.64 19.70 -1.64
N ASP A 93 3.46 19.40 -2.92
CA ASP A 93 2.20 19.56 -3.65
C ASP A 93 1.87 18.28 -4.42
N LEU A 94 0.71 18.24 -5.09
CA LEU A 94 0.33 17.07 -5.88
C LEU A 94 1.23 16.87 -7.10
N VAL A 95 1.65 15.63 -7.32
CA VAL A 95 2.47 15.25 -8.48
C VAL A 95 1.58 14.81 -9.65
N GLU A 96 1.93 15.25 -10.86
CA GLU A 96 1.24 14.83 -12.09
C GLU A 96 1.58 13.38 -12.46
N ASN A 97 0.54 12.56 -12.58
CA ASN A 97 0.60 11.16 -12.93
C ASN A 97 0.45 10.99 -14.45
N ALA A 98 1.25 10.11 -15.03
CA ALA A 98 1.16 9.79 -16.45
C ALA A 98 -0.09 8.92 -16.69
N VAL A 99 -0.83 9.24 -17.75
CA VAL A 99 -2.01 8.46 -18.16
C VAL A 99 -1.87 7.96 -19.58
N PHE A 100 -2.56 6.86 -19.88
CA PHE A 100 -2.81 6.41 -21.24
C PHE A 100 -4.20 6.88 -21.66
N ILE A 101 -4.35 7.32 -22.91
CA ILE A 101 -5.64 7.71 -23.46
C ILE A 101 -5.78 7.02 -24.81
N GLU A 102 -6.88 6.29 -24.98
CA GLU A 102 -7.32 5.76 -26.27
C GLU A 102 -8.39 6.71 -26.80
N ASP A 103 -8.05 7.46 -27.86
CA ASP A 103 -8.90 8.49 -28.47
C ASP A 103 -9.13 8.28 -29.98
N GLY A 104 -8.77 7.11 -30.51
CA GLY A 104 -8.88 6.82 -31.95
C GLY A 104 -8.02 7.71 -32.86
N GLY A 105 -7.18 8.60 -32.31
CA GLY A 105 -6.28 9.49 -33.03
C GLY A 105 -6.89 10.80 -33.54
N ASP A 106 -8.11 11.16 -33.15
CA ASP A 106 -8.75 12.42 -33.58
C ASP A 106 -8.41 13.62 -32.65
N GLY A 107 -7.77 13.36 -31.51
CA GLY A 107 -7.37 14.37 -30.54
C GLY A 107 -8.47 14.84 -29.59
N PHE A 108 -9.63 14.17 -29.60
CA PHE A 108 -10.77 14.46 -28.75
C PHE A 108 -11.26 13.21 -28.01
N ILE A 109 -11.56 13.34 -26.72
CA ILE A 109 -12.14 12.28 -25.92
C ILE A 109 -13.64 12.24 -26.19
N ASN A 110 -14.08 11.34 -27.07
CA ASN A 110 -15.46 11.20 -27.51
C ASN A 110 -15.90 9.73 -27.67
N GLY A 111 -17.18 9.48 -27.97
CA GLY A 111 -17.68 8.13 -28.26
C GLY A 111 -17.31 7.07 -27.20
N ASN A 112 -16.46 6.11 -27.59
CA ASN A 112 -16.03 4.97 -26.78
C ASN A 112 -14.64 5.15 -26.14
N ASP A 113 -14.07 6.35 -26.24
CA ASP A 113 -12.74 6.68 -25.76
C ASP A 113 -12.63 6.57 -24.24
N TYR A 114 -11.42 6.33 -23.77
CA TYR A 114 -11.17 6.15 -22.35
C TYR A 114 -9.74 6.51 -21.95
N ILE A 115 -9.60 6.80 -20.66
CA ILE A 115 -8.35 7.14 -20.01
C ILE A 115 -8.03 6.01 -19.03
N LEU A 116 -6.79 5.54 -19.06
CA LEU A 116 -6.25 4.59 -18.09
C LEU A 116 -5.17 5.26 -17.24
N PHE A 117 -5.21 4.99 -15.94
CA PHE A 117 -4.15 5.34 -15.02
C PHE A 117 -3.98 4.25 -13.97
N TYR A 118 -2.76 4.14 -13.42
CA TYR A 118 -2.50 3.24 -12.31
C TYR A 118 -2.62 4.00 -10.98
N ALA A 119 -3.36 3.42 -10.05
CA ALA A 119 -3.47 3.91 -8.68
C ALA A 119 -2.84 2.89 -7.73
N ASN A 120 -2.09 3.36 -6.74
CA ASN A 120 -1.47 2.47 -5.75
C ASN A 120 -2.45 2.02 -4.66
N GLY A 121 -3.63 2.64 -4.56
CA GLY A 121 -4.55 2.44 -3.45
C GLY A 121 -4.04 3.02 -2.11
N PRO A 122 -4.84 2.88 -1.05
CA PRO A 122 -4.47 3.31 0.31
C PRO A 122 -3.55 2.32 1.02
N HIS A 123 -3.62 1.04 0.67
CA HIS A 123 -2.86 -0.05 1.26
C HIS A 123 -1.67 -0.43 0.37
N ARG A 124 -0.55 -0.86 0.96
CA ARG A 124 0.69 -1.10 0.23
C ARG A 124 1.24 -2.48 0.51
N TRP A 125 1.93 -3.04 -0.48
CA TRP A 125 2.85 -4.16 -0.26
C TRP A 125 4.28 -3.61 -0.22
N ILE A 126 5.02 -3.94 0.84
CA ILE A 126 6.44 -3.63 0.98
C ILE A 126 7.23 -4.89 0.71
N THR A 127 8.19 -4.79 -0.21
CA THR A 127 9.13 -5.86 -0.54
C THR A 127 10.36 -5.79 0.34
N ASP A 128 10.72 -6.93 0.94
CA ASP A 128 12.04 -7.15 1.52
C ASP A 128 12.95 -7.77 0.45
N PRO A 129 13.98 -7.06 -0.04
CA PRO A 129 14.86 -7.55 -1.09
C PRO A 129 15.75 -8.72 -0.63
N THR A 130 16.00 -8.88 0.67
CA THR A 130 16.83 -9.96 1.22
C THR A 130 16.05 -11.25 1.29
N THR A 131 14.83 -11.22 1.83
CA THR A 131 13.98 -12.43 1.92
C THR A 131 13.15 -12.66 0.67
N ARG A 132 13.07 -11.67 -0.24
CA ARG A 132 12.20 -11.63 -1.43
C ARG A 132 10.73 -11.83 -1.07
N ARG A 133 10.32 -11.27 0.07
CA ARG A 133 8.96 -11.39 0.60
C ARG A 133 8.23 -10.08 0.51
N PHE A 134 6.92 -10.17 0.44
CA PHE A 134 6.00 -9.06 0.48
C PHE A 134 5.31 -9.05 1.84
N SER A 135 5.13 -7.84 2.38
CA SER A 135 4.35 -7.61 3.60
C SER A 135 3.35 -6.50 3.34
N HIS A 136 2.08 -6.72 3.68
CA HIS A 136 1.07 -5.68 3.56
C HIS A 136 1.28 -4.62 4.64
N VAL A 137 0.90 -3.40 4.31
CA VAL A 137 0.77 -2.27 5.20
C VAL A 137 -0.59 -1.65 4.94
N ARG A 138 -1.50 -1.89 5.86
CA ARG A 138 -2.80 -1.23 5.88
C ARG A 138 -2.66 0.20 6.39
N SER A 139 -3.52 1.06 5.84
CA SER A 139 -3.50 2.49 6.17
C SER A 139 -4.31 2.71 7.44
N LEU A 140 -3.67 3.24 8.47
CA LEU A 140 -4.30 3.50 9.78
C LEU A 140 -5.27 4.68 9.77
N TYR A 141 -5.23 5.50 8.72
CA TYR A 141 -5.87 6.82 8.72
C TYR A 141 -6.89 7.01 7.59
N SER A 142 -6.95 6.10 6.62
CA SER A 142 -7.85 6.21 5.47
C SER A 142 -7.99 4.87 4.74
N ASP A 143 -9.24 4.51 4.39
CA ASP A 143 -9.58 3.41 3.48
C ASP A 143 -9.63 3.87 2.01
N GLU A 144 -9.35 5.14 1.74
CA GLU A 144 -9.38 5.73 0.40
C GLU A 144 -8.10 6.50 0.10
N SER A 145 -7.68 6.41 -1.16
CA SER A 145 -6.65 7.26 -1.76
C SER A 145 -7.29 8.24 -2.74
N TYR A 146 -6.85 9.50 -2.69
CA TYR A 146 -7.45 10.56 -3.50
C TYR A 146 -6.54 10.98 -4.65
N TYR A 147 -7.14 11.05 -5.83
CA TYR A 147 -6.55 11.64 -7.03
C TYR A 147 -7.42 12.81 -7.49
N TYR A 148 -6.81 13.73 -8.21
CA TYR A 148 -7.46 14.93 -8.71
C TYR A 148 -7.19 15.06 -10.19
N PHE A 149 -8.22 15.31 -10.98
CA PHE A 149 -8.04 15.54 -12.41
C PHE A 149 -8.69 16.84 -12.84
N SER A 150 -8.16 17.39 -13.94
CA SER A 150 -8.61 18.62 -14.54
C SER A 150 -8.41 18.58 -16.06
N PHE A 151 -9.05 19.53 -16.74
CA PHE A 151 -8.88 19.75 -18.17
C PHE A 151 -8.25 21.13 -18.37
N GLY A 152 -7.04 21.16 -18.91
CA GLY A 152 -6.30 22.39 -19.22
C GLY A 152 -4.80 22.12 -19.36
N GLY A 153 -4.08 22.98 -20.08
CA GLY A 153 -2.65 22.79 -20.33
C GLY A 153 -2.34 21.51 -21.14
N THR A 154 -1.11 21.01 -21.02
CA THR A 154 -0.65 19.77 -21.66
C THR A 154 -0.44 18.71 -20.60
N GLY A 155 -1.23 17.65 -20.63
CA GLY A 155 -1.15 16.60 -19.64
C GLY A 155 -0.05 15.57 -19.86
N LYS A 156 0.43 15.00 -18.77
CA LYS A 156 1.45 13.95 -18.78
C LYS A 156 0.90 12.65 -19.37
N ARG A 157 1.62 12.06 -20.31
CA ARG A 157 1.26 10.78 -20.96
C ARG A 157 2.29 9.70 -20.63
N ILE A 158 1.85 8.44 -20.65
CA ILE A 158 2.77 7.31 -20.62
C ILE A 158 3.61 7.38 -21.92
N PRO A 159 4.94 7.48 -21.83
CA PRO A 159 5.77 7.54 -23.02
C PRO A 159 5.65 6.22 -23.79
N ALA A 160 5.59 6.31 -25.11
CA ALA A 160 5.71 5.12 -25.95
C ALA A 160 7.12 4.52 -25.74
N SER A 161 7.17 3.29 -25.24
CA SER A 161 8.42 2.55 -25.11
C SER A 161 8.51 1.55 -26.26
N ILE A 162 9.37 1.83 -27.24
CA ILE A 162 9.68 0.88 -28.31
C ILE A 162 10.78 -0.05 -27.78
N ASN A 163 10.44 -1.30 -27.51
CA ASN A 163 11.42 -2.30 -27.10
C ASN A 163 11.98 -2.99 -28.36
N THR A 164 13.16 -2.58 -28.81
CA THR A 164 13.83 -3.14 -30.00
C THR A 164 14.71 -4.35 -29.69
N ALA A 165 14.82 -4.75 -28.43
CA ALA A 165 15.63 -5.91 -28.04
C ALA A 165 14.90 -7.21 -28.40
N THR A 166 15.67 -8.23 -28.81
CA THR A 166 15.14 -9.59 -28.94
C THR A 166 14.88 -10.16 -27.55
N PRO A 167 13.66 -10.68 -27.27
CA PRO A 167 13.38 -11.34 -26.00
C PRO A 167 14.35 -12.49 -25.74
N ASN A 168 14.96 -12.53 -24.55
CA ASN A 168 15.90 -13.58 -24.14
C ASN A 168 15.53 -14.25 -22.81
N VAL A 169 14.46 -13.77 -22.16
CA VAL A 169 13.91 -14.34 -20.93
C VAL A 169 12.41 -14.44 -21.14
N GLU A 170 11.86 -15.63 -20.90
CA GLU A 170 10.43 -15.85 -20.83
C GLU A 170 10.01 -15.82 -19.36
N ILE A 171 9.09 -14.91 -19.03
CA ILE A 171 8.44 -14.87 -17.73
C ILE A 171 7.02 -15.38 -17.97
N SER A 172 6.72 -16.57 -17.47
CA SER A 172 5.40 -17.22 -17.60
C SER A 172 4.63 -17.29 -16.28
N ALA A 173 5.24 -16.86 -15.17
CA ALA A 173 4.65 -16.93 -13.84
C ALA A 173 5.15 -15.81 -12.94
N PHE A 174 4.32 -15.42 -11.97
CA PHE A 174 4.59 -14.37 -11.00
C PHE A 174 4.13 -14.77 -9.59
N ASP A 175 4.64 -14.06 -8.60
CA ASP A 175 4.22 -14.23 -7.21
C ASP A 175 2.96 -13.37 -6.97
N ASP A 176 1.88 -14.02 -6.56
CA ASP A 176 0.59 -13.40 -6.26
C ASP A 176 0.34 -13.46 -4.75
N HIS A 177 -0.32 -12.43 -4.24
CA HIS A 177 -0.42 -12.17 -2.81
C HIS A 177 -1.83 -11.72 -2.46
N TYR A 178 -2.34 -12.24 -1.34
CA TYR A 178 -3.60 -11.84 -0.76
C TYR A 178 -3.40 -11.51 0.70
N PHE A 179 -4.09 -10.50 1.21
CA PHE A 179 -4.16 -10.23 2.64
C PHE A 179 -5.63 -10.01 3.06
N HIS A 180 -5.90 -10.29 4.34
CA HIS A 180 -7.17 -9.98 4.99
C HIS A 180 -6.88 -9.34 6.35
N GLU A 181 -7.48 -8.16 6.57
CA GLU A 181 -7.39 -7.36 7.78
C GLU A 181 -8.61 -6.42 7.81
N LEU A 182 -9.29 -6.30 8.96
CA LEU A 182 -10.57 -5.58 9.06
C LEU A 182 -10.56 -4.32 9.94
N ASP A 183 -9.61 -4.17 10.86
CA ASP A 183 -9.52 -3.04 11.80
C ASP A 183 -10.82 -2.70 12.56
N THR A 184 -11.54 -3.70 13.05
CA THR A 184 -12.83 -3.51 13.74
C THR A 184 -12.71 -3.32 15.26
N VAL A 185 -11.58 -3.69 15.85
CA VAL A 185 -11.37 -3.71 17.30
C VAL A 185 -10.09 -2.96 17.63
N ASN A 186 -10.20 -1.90 18.43
CA ASN A 186 -9.07 -1.24 19.07
C ASN A 186 -9.21 -1.36 20.59
N PHE A 187 -8.28 -2.09 21.22
CA PHE A 187 -8.35 -2.26 22.66
C PHE A 187 -8.09 -0.96 23.38
N LEU A 188 -8.82 -0.75 24.48
CA LEU A 188 -8.72 0.44 25.33
C LEU A 188 -9.02 1.76 24.62
N SER A 189 -9.52 1.72 23.37
CA SER A 189 -9.72 2.90 22.52
C SER A 189 -8.47 3.79 22.45
N SER A 190 -7.29 3.16 22.42
CA SER A 190 -5.99 3.81 22.48
C SER A 190 -4.96 3.14 21.56
N GLY A 191 -3.95 3.92 21.16
CA GLY A 191 -2.88 3.47 20.28
C GLY A 191 -3.33 3.27 18.83
N LYS A 192 -2.49 2.58 18.06
CA LYS A 192 -2.66 2.34 16.61
C LYS A 192 -2.87 0.87 16.27
N GLN A 193 -3.03 0.03 17.28
CA GLN A 193 -3.23 -1.41 17.06
C GLN A 193 -4.72 -1.67 16.88
N TRP A 194 -5.05 -2.16 15.69
CA TRP A 194 -6.40 -2.55 15.32
C TRP A 194 -6.39 -4.04 15.03
N PHE A 195 -7.55 -4.67 15.21
CA PHE A 195 -7.73 -6.10 15.05
C PHE A 195 -9.08 -6.37 14.40
N GLY A 196 -9.20 -7.52 13.75
CA GLY A 196 -10.43 -8.00 13.15
C GLY A 196 -11.23 -8.89 14.10
N GLU A 197 -11.54 -10.06 13.60
CA GLU A 197 -12.56 -10.94 14.13
C GLU A 197 -12.21 -11.53 15.49
N GLU A 198 -13.17 -11.50 16.43
CA GLU A 198 -13.09 -12.20 17.71
C GLU A 198 -13.46 -13.68 17.59
N PHE A 199 -12.75 -14.52 18.34
CA PHE A 199 -12.98 -15.93 18.58
C PHE A 199 -13.19 -16.15 20.08
N SER A 200 -14.39 -16.56 20.50
CA SER A 200 -14.65 -16.84 21.92
C SER A 200 -15.80 -17.82 22.10
N ASN A 201 -15.86 -18.43 23.28
CA ASN A 201 -16.91 -19.37 23.64
C ASN A 201 -18.16 -18.67 24.23
N SER A 202 -18.28 -17.35 24.04
CA SER A 202 -19.42 -16.57 24.50
C SER A 202 -20.65 -16.80 23.62
N PRO A 203 -21.88 -16.69 24.15
CA PRO A 203 -23.09 -16.85 23.36
C PRO A 203 -23.10 -15.95 22.10
N GLY A 204 -23.35 -16.55 20.94
CA GLY A 204 -23.37 -15.84 19.65
C GLY A 204 -22.00 -15.59 19.02
N LYS A 205 -20.91 -16.09 19.62
CA LYS A 205 -19.54 -16.04 19.06
C LYS A 205 -19.14 -17.42 18.55
N SER A 206 -18.13 -17.44 17.67
CA SER A 206 -17.59 -18.68 17.08
C SER A 206 -16.14 -18.87 17.51
N LEU A 207 -15.75 -20.12 17.74
CA LEU A 207 -14.36 -20.52 17.92
C LEU A 207 -13.67 -20.86 16.58
N SER A 208 -14.39 -20.84 15.47
CA SER A 208 -13.84 -21.14 14.14
C SER A 208 -14.32 -20.15 13.10
N ARG A 209 -13.42 -19.77 12.18
CA ARG A 209 -13.72 -18.91 11.02
C ARG A 209 -13.01 -19.45 9.79
N THR A 210 -13.73 -19.43 8.68
CA THR A 210 -13.23 -19.89 7.38
C THR A 210 -13.27 -18.74 6.37
N PHE A 211 -12.15 -18.54 5.69
CA PHE A 211 -11.95 -17.57 4.64
C PHE A 211 -11.75 -18.33 3.32
N ASN A 212 -12.49 -17.94 2.29
CA ASN A 212 -12.39 -18.53 0.97
C ASN A 212 -11.66 -17.56 0.05
N ILE A 213 -10.50 -17.98 -0.46
CA ILE A 213 -9.62 -17.19 -1.31
C ILE A 213 -9.49 -17.91 -2.66
N SER A 214 -9.43 -17.14 -3.74
CA SER A 214 -9.25 -17.67 -5.09
C SER A 214 -7.98 -17.13 -5.72
N PHE A 215 -7.09 -18.03 -6.14
CA PHE A 215 -5.91 -17.73 -6.95
C PHE A 215 -6.01 -18.48 -8.29
N PRO A 216 -6.50 -17.83 -9.36
CA PRO A 216 -6.58 -18.48 -10.66
C PRO A 216 -5.16 -18.81 -11.18
N ASN A 217 -5.05 -19.92 -11.91
CA ASN A 217 -3.81 -20.42 -12.52
C ASN A 217 -2.65 -20.61 -11.52
N ILE A 218 -2.97 -20.94 -10.26
CA ILE A 218 -1.98 -21.25 -9.24
C ILE A 218 -1.11 -22.46 -9.65
N LEU A 219 0.20 -22.33 -9.46
CA LEU A 219 1.17 -23.38 -9.74
C LEU A 219 1.28 -24.37 -8.58
N GLN A 220 1.60 -25.62 -8.88
CA GLN A 220 1.86 -26.65 -7.88
C GLN A 220 3.28 -26.55 -7.29
N VAL A 221 3.55 -25.47 -6.57
CA VAL A 221 4.84 -25.17 -5.93
C VAL A 221 4.63 -24.75 -4.48
N PRO A 222 5.68 -24.62 -3.65
CA PRO A 222 5.52 -24.12 -2.28
C PRO A 222 4.87 -22.72 -2.26
N GLY A 223 3.86 -22.57 -1.41
CA GLY A 223 3.27 -21.29 -1.01
C GLY A 223 3.42 -21.08 0.50
N SER A 224 3.07 -19.88 0.98
CA SER A 224 3.10 -19.57 2.41
C SER A 224 1.85 -18.88 2.90
N ILE A 225 1.54 -19.10 4.18
CA ILE A 225 0.52 -18.39 4.94
C ILE A 225 1.21 -17.74 6.12
N SER A 226 1.18 -16.42 6.20
CA SER A 226 1.55 -15.68 7.40
C SER A 226 0.30 -15.28 8.16
N THR A 227 0.30 -15.44 9.47
CA THR A 227 -0.79 -15.01 10.34
C THR A 227 -0.23 -14.16 11.45
N ASN A 228 -1.00 -13.17 11.88
CA ASN A 228 -0.77 -12.48 13.14
C ASN A 228 -2.02 -12.65 13.99
N LEU A 229 -1.86 -13.38 15.09
CA LEU A 229 -2.98 -13.82 15.93
C LEU A 229 -2.76 -13.31 17.33
N LEU A 230 -3.85 -12.98 18.00
CA LEU A 230 -3.84 -12.44 19.34
C LEU A 230 -4.74 -13.28 20.24
N ALA A 231 -4.38 -13.39 21.52
CA ALA A 231 -5.24 -14.02 22.49
C ALA A 231 -5.06 -13.43 23.89
N ARG A 232 -6.17 -13.42 24.62
CA ARG A 232 -6.24 -13.09 26.03
C ARG A 232 -6.77 -14.31 26.77
N SER A 233 -5.91 -14.91 27.56
CA SER A 233 -6.22 -16.05 28.41
C SER A 233 -5.50 -15.88 29.74
N PHE A 234 -6.17 -16.15 30.86
CA PHE A 234 -5.57 -16.00 32.19
C PHE A 234 -5.06 -17.35 32.70
N ASN A 235 -3.87 -17.37 33.30
CA ASN A 235 -3.20 -18.52 33.92
C ASN A 235 -2.85 -19.71 33.00
N THR A 236 -3.62 -19.95 31.93
CA THR A 236 -3.43 -21.05 30.98
C THR A 236 -3.35 -20.50 29.57
N GLY A 237 -2.33 -20.91 28.80
CA GLY A 237 -2.18 -20.52 27.40
C GLY A 237 -3.34 -20.99 26.54
N SER A 238 -3.49 -20.39 25.37
CA SER A 238 -4.49 -20.76 24.37
C SER A 238 -3.81 -21.01 23.02
N ARG A 239 -4.55 -21.51 22.04
CA ARG A 239 -3.96 -21.92 20.76
C ARG A 239 -4.88 -21.64 19.60
N PHE A 240 -4.33 -21.25 18.46
CA PHE A 240 -5.01 -21.36 17.17
C PHE A 240 -4.48 -22.56 16.38
N SER A 241 -5.37 -23.31 15.72
CA SER A 241 -5.00 -24.26 14.67
C SER A 241 -5.29 -23.61 13.32
N VAL A 242 -4.27 -23.59 12.46
CA VAL A 242 -4.37 -23.02 11.11
C VAL A 242 -4.53 -24.18 10.13
N ARG A 243 -5.67 -24.22 9.45
CA ARG A 243 -6.00 -25.27 8.46
C ARG A 243 -6.16 -24.67 7.08
N LEU A 244 -5.67 -25.38 6.07
CA LEU A 244 -5.92 -25.05 4.67
C LEU A 244 -6.58 -26.26 4.01
N ASN A 245 -7.73 -26.05 3.38
CA ASN A 245 -8.50 -27.13 2.72
C ASN A 245 -8.75 -28.31 3.67
N ASN A 246 -9.13 -28.00 4.91
CA ASN A 246 -9.36 -28.95 6.01
C ASN A 246 -8.11 -29.68 6.55
N GLN A 247 -6.93 -29.50 5.95
CA GLN A 247 -5.66 -30.05 6.44
C GLN A 247 -5.03 -29.10 7.47
N LEU A 248 -4.59 -29.63 8.61
CA LEU A 248 -3.82 -28.87 9.60
C LEU A 248 -2.43 -28.54 9.05
N LEU A 249 -2.12 -27.24 8.94
CA LEU A 249 -0.79 -26.76 8.56
C LEU A 249 0.10 -26.52 9.77
N GLY A 250 -0.48 -26.03 10.86
CA GLY A 250 0.27 -25.71 12.06
C GLY A 250 -0.60 -25.21 13.20
N GLN A 251 0.04 -25.03 14.35
CA GLN A 251 -0.58 -24.51 15.56
C GLN A 251 0.21 -23.31 16.07
N VAL A 252 -0.52 -22.30 16.52
CA VAL A 252 0.02 -21.05 17.05
C VAL A 252 -0.33 -21.01 18.54
N ASP A 253 0.67 -21.27 19.39
CA ASP A 253 0.53 -21.19 20.84
C ASP A 253 0.65 -19.75 21.32
N LEU A 254 -0.33 -19.30 22.10
CA LEU A 254 -0.36 -17.98 22.70
C LEU A 254 -0.28 -18.09 24.23
N PRO A 255 0.76 -17.52 24.86
CA PRO A 255 0.92 -17.60 26.30
C PRO A 255 -0.21 -16.85 27.04
N ALA A 256 -0.45 -17.25 28.29
CA ALA A 256 -1.36 -16.54 29.16
C ALA A 256 -0.87 -15.13 29.49
N VAL A 257 -1.80 -14.23 29.81
CA VAL A 257 -1.53 -12.93 30.42
C VAL A 257 -1.68 -13.01 31.95
N GLY A 258 -0.98 -12.14 32.67
CA GLY A 258 -1.15 -11.97 34.10
C GLY A 258 -2.40 -11.14 34.45
N ASN A 259 -2.73 -11.08 35.75
CA ASN A 259 -3.85 -10.30 36.28
C ASN A 259 -3.46 -8.89 36.80
N GLY A 260 -2.17 -8.52 36.67
CA GLY A 260 -1.67 -7.23 37.15
C GLY A 260 -2.14 -6.05 36.30
N ILE A 261 -2.20 -4.87 36.90
CA ILE A 261 -2.62 -3.63 36.21
C ILE A 261 -1.64 -3.13 35.15
N TYR A 262 -0.40 -3.61 35.17
CA TYR A 262 0.66 -3.28 34.20
C TYR A 262 0.90 -4.43 33.21
N GLU A 263 0.09 -5.48 33.24
CA GLU A 263 0.18 -6.59 32.32
C GLU A 263 -0.33 -6.21 30.92
N ALA A 264 0.22 -6.87 29.90
CA ALA A 264 -0.31 -6.73 28.56
C ALA A 264 -1.77 -7.19 28.51
N PHE A 265 -2.62 -6.46 27.80
CA PHE A 265 -4.04 -6.81 27.66
C PHE A 265 -4.22 -8.20 27.04
N ALA A 266 -3.42 -8.52 26.02
CA ALA A 266 -3.39 -9.78 25.30
C ALA A 266 -1.97 -10.05 24.78
N LYS A 267 -1.70 -11.28 24.31
CA LYS A 267 -0.43 -11.67 23.69
C LYS A 267 -0.62 -11.87 22.20
N ILE A 268 0.37 -11.44 21.41
CA ILE A 268 0.39 -11.58 19.96
C ILE A 268 1.45 -12.57 19.54
N GLN A 269 1.14 -13.35 18.50
CA GLN A 269 2.07 -14.27 17.89
C GLN A 269 1.91 -14.23 16.38
N ARG A 270 3.02 -13.89 15.70
CA ARG A 270 3.15 -14.07 14.25
C ARG A 270 3.67 -15.48 13.98
N THR A 271 3.07 -16.14 13.00
CA THR A 271 3.51 -17.44 12.52
C THR A 271 3.42 -17.50 11.01
N GLU A 272 4.43 -18.12 10.40
CA GLU A 272 4.46 -18.43 8.99
C GLU A 272 4.42 -19.95 8.81
N LEU A 273 3.56 -20.41 7.92
CA LEU A 273 3.37 -21.83 7.61
C LEU A 273 3.52 -22.02 6.11
N ALA A 274 4.28 -23.04 5.72
CA ALA A 274 4.40 -23.44 4.32
C ALA A 274 3.30 -24.44 3.96
N PHE A 275 2.89 -24.43 2.70
CA PHE A 275 2.02 -25.46 2.13
C PHE A 275 2.40 -25.72 0.67
N THR A 276 1.91 -26.81 0.10
CA THR A 276 2.02 -27.06 -1.33
C THR A 276 0.81 -26.44 -2.01
N ALA A 277 1.02 -25.39 -2.80
CA ALA A 277 -0.02 -24.78 -3.61
C ALA A 277 -0.43 -25.71 -4.77
N GLY A 278 -1.53 -25.37 -5.45
CA GLY A 278 -2.01 -26.12 -6.62
C GLY A 278 -3.53 -26.16 -6.75
N ASN A 279 -4.28 -25.87 -5.69
CA ASN A 279 -5.73 -25.69 -5.76
C ASN A 279 -6.06 -24.20 -5.93
N PRO A 280 -6.76 -23.78 -7.01
CA PRO A 280 -7.12 -22.38 -7.21
C PRO A 280 -8.11 -21.86 -6.17
N ALA A 281 -8.89 -22.74 -5.54
CA ALA A 281 -9.77 -22.40 -4.42
C ALA A 281 -9.11 -22.83 -3.10
N LEU A 282 -8.77 -21.84 -2.28
CA LEU A 282 -8.17 -22.04 -0.96
C LEU A 282 -9.21 -21.74 0.12
N SER A 283 -9.38 -22.67 1.06
CA SER A 283 -10.22 -22.48 2.24
C SER A 283 -9.34 -22.46 3.49
N LEU A 284 -9.01 -21.26 3.98
CA LEU A 284 -8.23 -21.05 5.19
C LEU A 284 -9.18 -21.05 6.39
N THR A 285 -8.99 -21.97 7.32
CA THR A 285 -9.77 -22.03 8.57
C THR A 285 -8.86 -21.79 9.76
N LEU A 286 -9.26 -20.85 10.62
CA LEU A 286 -8.64 -20.57 11.90
C LEU A 286 -9.54 -21.11 13.01
N GLU A 287 -9.03 -22.04 13.82
CA GLU A 287 -9.76 -22.66 14.93
C GLU A 287 -9.10 -22.29 16.25
N TYR A 288 -9.81 -21.57 17.12
CA TYR A 288 -9.34 -21.16 18.43
C TYR A 288 -9.69 -22.21 19.50
N THR A 289 -8.68 -22.65 20.25
CA THR A 289 -8.80 -23.44 21.46
C THR A 289 -8.55 -22.54 22.68
N PRO A 290 -9.61 -22.15 23.41
CA PRO A 290 -9.47 -21.32 24.61
C PRO A 290 -8.66 -22.02 25.70
N GLY A 291 -7.82 -21.26 26.42
CA GLY A 291 -7.13 -21.76 27.61
C GLY A 291 -8.03 -21.86 28.86
N SER A 292 -9.14 -21.11 28.86
CA SER A 292 -10.15 -21.06 29.91
C SER A 292 -11.50 -20.63 29.31
N ILE A 293 -12.59 -20.71 30.08
CA ILE A 293 -13.94 -20.39 29.60
C ILE A 293 -14.12 -18.93 29.15
N ASN A 294 -13.32 -18.01 29.70
CA ASN A 294 -13.38 -16.58 29.38
C ASN A 294 -12.26 -16.14 28.43
N SER A 295 -11.50 -17.08 27.86
CA SER A 295 -10.42 -16.72 26.94
C SER A 295 -10.99 -16.28 25.59
N GLN A 296 -10.34 -15.28 25.02
CA GLN A 296 -10.72 -14.67 23.75
C GLN A 296 -9.51 -14.65 22.83
N GLY A 297 -9.72 -14.96 21.55
CA GLY A 297 -8.76 -14.83 20.48
C GLY A 297 -9.20 -13.77 19.48
N TRP A 298 -8.27 -13.18 18.75
CA TRP A 298 -8.55 -12.26 17.65
C TRP A 298 -7.63 -12.54 16.47
N LEU A 299 -8.17 -12.37 15.27
CA LEU A 299 -7.38 -12.24 14.06
C LEU A 299 -6.95 -10.78 13.92
N ASP A 300 -5.66 -10.52 13.82
CA ASP A 300 -5.16 -9.23 13.34
C ASP A 300 -5.26 -9.23 11.82
N TRP A 301 -4.42 -10.04 11.18
CA TRP A 301 -4.40 -10.25 9.74
C TRP A 301 -3.85 -11.63 9.36
N PHE A 302 -4.12 -12.03 8.12
CA PHE A 302 -3.34 -13.09 7.46
C PHE A 302 -2.95 -12.67 6.04
N GLU A 303 -1.84 -13.24 5.57
CA GLU A 303 -1.33 -13.10 4.21
C GLU A 303 -1.18 -14.50 3.60
N ILE A 304 -1.52 -14.64 2.32
CA ILE A 304 -1.23 -15.84 1.53
C ILE A 304 -0.39 -15.43 0.33
N SER A 305 0.72 -16.12 0.13
CA SER A 305 1.63 -15.91 -1.00
C SER A 305 1.74 -17.19 -1.81
N VAL A 306 1.54 -17.09 -3.12
CA VAL A 306 1.57 -18.22 -4.05
C VAL A 306 2.26 -17.81 -5.34
N ARG A 307 2.62 -18.80 -6.17
CA ARG A 307 3.05 -18.54 -7.55
C ARG A 307 1.95 -18.97 -8.50
N ARG A 308 1.66 -18.17 -9.51
CA ARG A 308 0.64 -18.48 -10.54
C ARG A 308 1.15 -18.15 -11.93
N GLU A 309 0.56 -18.79 -12.93
CA GLU A 309 0.83 -18.50 -14.33
C GLU A 309 0.26 -17.14 -14.74
N LEU A 310 0.99 -16.47 -15.63
CA LEU A 310 0.47 -15.34 -16.39
C LEU A 310 -0.55 -15.88 -17.39
N SER A 311 -1.83 -15.58 -17.18
CA SER A 311 -2.85 -15.73 -18.23
C SER A 311 -3.09 -14.37 -18.85
N ILE A 312 -2.95 -14.30 -20.18
CA ILE A 312 -3.38 -13.17 -21.00
C ILE A 312 -4.90 -13.21 -21.16
#